data_AF-I0BGN7-F1
#
_entry.id   AF-I0BGN7-F1
#
_cell.length_a   1.000
_cell.length_b   1.000
_cell.length_c   1.000
_cell.angle_alpha   90.00
_cell.angle_beta   90.00
_cell.angle_gamma   90.00
#
_symmetry.space_group_name_H-M   'P 1'
#
loop_
_entity.id
_entity.type
_entity.pdbx_description
1 polymer ?
#
loop_
_entity_poly.entity_id
_entity_poly.type
_entity_poly.pdbx_seq_one_letter_code
_entity_poly.pdbx_strand_id
1 'polypeptide(L)' 'MAKPQFRWNIKLKKSNSYLGTVYLEEPLPEVEDVIMIGDKKYSLVEIQPGSTRDSHDVFVEEVKKDALKK' A
#
# COMPACT_ATOMS: atom_id res chain seq x y z
N MET A 1 25.87 0.20 -9.92
CA MET A 1 24.62 -0.57 -10.14
C MET A 1 23.52 0.13 -9.38
N ALA A 2 22.44 0.55 -10.05
CA ALA A 2 21.27 1.08 -9.35
C ALA A 2 20.59 -0.08 -8.61
N LYS A 3 20.39 0.05 -7.30
CA LYS A 3 19.60 -0.92 -6.54
C LYS A 3 18.17 -0.93 -7.12
N PRO A 4 17.51 -2.09 -7.25
CA PRO A 4 16.11 -2.12 -7.64
C PRO A 4 15.30 -1.28 -6.64
N GLN A 5 14.65 -0.22 -7.15
CA GLN A 5 13.69 0.54 -6.36
C GLN A 5 12.30 -0.04 -6.64
N PHE A 6 11.65 -0.54 -5.61
CA PHE A 6 10.28 -1.04 -5.69
C PHE A 6 9.34 0.15 -5.70
N ARG A 7 8.52 0.26 -6.74
CA ARG A 7 7.56 1.36 -6.88
C ARG A 7 6.16 0.89 -6.56
N TRP A 8 5.55 1.49 -5.56
CA TRP A 8 4.17 1.19 -5.14
C TRP A 8 3.28 2.39 -5.40
N ASN A 9 2.29 2.23 -6.28
CA ASN A 9 1.25 3.22 -6.51
C ASN A 9 0.07 2.92 -5.60
N ILE A 10 -0.07 3.69 -4.52
CA ILE A 10 -1.11 3.47 -3.53
C ILE A 10 -2.43 4.06 -4.05
N LYS A 11 -3.47 3.23 -4.03
CA LYS A 11 -4.83 3.59 -4.45
C LYS A 11 -5.84 3.19 -3.38
N LEU A 12 -6.87 3.99 -3.19
CA LEU A 12 -8.01 3.61 -2.35
C LEU A 12 -8.82 2.51 -3.04
N LYS A 13 -9.03 1.37 -2.37
CA LYS A 13 -9.84 0.27 -2.93
C LYS A 13 -11.26 0.70 -3.28
N LYS A 14 -11.90 1.49 -2.39
CA LYS A 14 -13.30 1.91 -2.53
C LYS A 14 -13.56 2.80 -3.76
N SER A 15 -12.59 3.64 -4.13
CA SER A 15 -12.78 4.69 -5.15
C SER A 15 -11.77 4.65 -6.28
N ASN A 16 -10.83 3.69 -6.24
CA ASN A 16 -9.65 3.65 -7.10
C ASN A 16 -8.85 4.98 -7.12
N SER A 17 -9.00 5.81 -6.09
CA SER A 17 -8.36 7.13 -6.03
C SER A 17 -6.88 6.97 -5.70
N TYR A 18 -6.03 7.57 -6.51
CA TYR A 18 -4.59 7.59 -6.29
C TYR A 18 -4.23 8.45 -5.07
N LEU A 19 -3.50 7.86 -4.13
CA LEU A 19 -3.04 8.50 -2.89
C LEU A 19 -1.59 8.96 -2.99
N GLY A 20 -0.77 8.26 -3.77
CA GLY A 20 0.64 8.59 -3.93
C GLY A 20 1.47 7.41 -4.40
N THR A 21 2.75 7.67 -4.66
CA THR A 21 3.73 6.63 -4.97
C THR A 21 4.76 6.55 -3.86
N VAL A 22 5.00 5.35 -3.37
CA VAL A 22 6.08 5.03 -2.44
C VAL A 22 7.18 4.31 -3.20
N TYR A 23 8.41 4.74 -2.96
CA TYR A 23 9.61 4.09 -3.47
C TYR A 23 10.28 3.39 -2.29
N LEU A 24 10.40 2.07 -2.37
CA LEU A 24 11.04 1.27 -1.33
C LEU A 24 12.37 0.77 -1.87
N GLU A 25 13.38 0.76 -1.01
CA GLU A 25 14.65 0.12 -1.33
C GLU A 25 14.57 -1.42 -1.22
N GLU A 26 13.59 -1.91 -0.47
CA GLU A 26 13.36 -3.33 -0.20
C GLU A 26 11.87 -3.68 -0.33
N PRO A 27 11.51 -4.91 -0.71
CA PRO A 27 10.13 -5.31 -0.80
C PRO A 27 9.52 -5.38 0.61
N LEU A 28 8.30 -4.83 0.76
CA LEU A 28 7.60 -4.88 2.05
C LEU A 28 7.38 -6.33 2.50
N PRO A 29 7.50 -6.61 3.81
CA PRO A 29 7.20 -7.91 4.37
C PRO A 29 5.77 -8.33 4.00
N GLU A 30 5.54 -9.62 3.82
CA GLU A 30 4.21 -10.18 3.51
C GLU A 30 3.19 -9.98 4.65
N VAL A 31 3.63 -9.43 5.79
CA VAL A 31 2.88 -9.30 7.05
C VAL A 31 2.53 -7.85 7.39
N GLU A 32 3.09 -6.86 6.67
CA GLU A 32 2.76 -5.45 6.93
C GLU A 32 1.47 -5.05 6.22
N ASP A 33 0.35 -5.27 6.92
CA ASP A 33 -1.00 -4.94 6.45
C ASP A 33 -1.37 -3.46 6.62
N VAL A 34 -0.44 -2.61 7.07
CA VAL A 34 -0.74 -1.23 7.44
C VAL A 34 0.31 -0.26 6.91
N ILE A 35 -0.16 0.79 6.23
CA ILE A 35 0.64 1.90 5.72
C ILE A 35 0.16 3.20 6.37
N MET A 36 1.10 4.04 6.79
CA MET A 36 0.83 5.41 7.27
C MET A 36 1.09 6.40 6.14
N ILE A 37 0.11 7.23 5.79
CA ILE A 37 0.25 8.30 4.79
C ILE A 37 -0.20 9.61 5.44
N GLY A 38 0.78 10.47 5.74
CA GLY A 38 0.55 11.62 6.61
C GLY A 38 0.03 11.18 7.98
N ASP A 39 -1.05 11.80 8.46
CA ASP A 39 -1.69 11.47 9.74
C ASP A 39 -2.72 10.32 9.64
N LYS A 40 -2.88 9.73 8.45
CA LYS A 40 -3.89 8.71 8.19
C LYS A 40 -3.28 7.32 8.13
N LYS A 41 -4.01 6.37 8.71
CA LYS A 41 -3.68 4.96 8.71
C LYS A 41 -4.48 4.25 7.62
N TYR A 42 -3.81 3.48 6.79
CA TYR A 42 -4.40 2.71 5.70
C TYR A 42 -4.05 1.24 5.89
N SER A 43 -5.03 0.35 5.70
CA SER A 43 -4.79 -1.09 5.67
C SER A 43 -4.55 -1.50 4.23
N LEU A 44 -3.51 -2.28 3.97
CA LEU A 44 -3.30 -2.93 2.69
C LEU A 44 -4.32 -4.07 2.55
N VAL A 45 -5.04 -4.08 1.43
CA VAL A 45 -6.15 -5.03 1.20
C VAL A 45 -5.91 -5.89 -0.02
N GLU A 46 -5.23 -5.35 -1.03
CA GLU A 46 -4.97 -6.08 -2.26
C GLU A 46 -3.68 -5.60 -2.92
N ILE A 47 -2.81 -6.55 -3.23
CA ILE A 47 -1.69 -6.38 -4.15
C ILE A 47 -2.04 -7.27 -5.34
N GLN A 48 -2.06 -6.72 -6.56
CA GLN A 48 -2.43 -7.51 -7.74
C GLN A 48 -1.53 -8.76 -7.86
N PRO A 49 -2.09 -9.98 -7.74
CA PRO A 49 -1.31 -11.20 -7.87
C PRO A 49 -0.98 -11.44 -9.34
N GLY A 50 0.31 -11.60 -9.67
CA GLY A 50 0.77 -11.96 -11.01
C GLY A 50 1.64 -10.93 -11.73
N SER A 51 1.89 -9.76 -11.15
CA SER A 51 2.91 -8.82 -11.62
C SER A 51 4.18 -8.92 -10.75
N THR A 52 5.35 -8.78 -11.35
CA THR A 52 6.63 -8.75 -10.62
C THR A 52 6.58 -7.69 -9.51
N ARG A 53 7.05 -8.02 -8.29
CA ARG A 53 6.97 -7.24 -7.03
C ARG A 53 7.49 -5.79 -7.10
N ASP A 54 8.03 -5.40 -8.25
CA ASP A 54 8.83 -4.21 -8.54
C ASP A 54 8.03 -2.97 -9.00
N SER A 55 6.77 -3.13 -9.45
CA SER A 55 5.90 -2.02 -9.85
C SER A 55 4.41 -2.36 -9.65
N HIS A 56 3.85 -2.09 -8.47
CA HIS A 56 2.48 -2.50 -8.10
C HIS A 56 1.53 -1.35 -7.88
N ASP A 57 0.30 -1.50 -8.38
CA ASP A 57 -0.85 -0.81 -7.82
C ASP A 57 -1.24 -1.54 -6.52
N VAL A 58 -1.17 -0.80 -5.42
CA VAL A 58 -1.46 -1.31 -4.08
C VAL A 58 -2.75 -0.68 -3.61
N PHE A 59 -3.74 -1.53 -3.35
CA PHE A 59 -5.05 -1.09 -2.91
C PHE A 59 -5.13 -1.12 -1.40
N VAL A 60 -5.50 0.03 -0.85
CA VAL A 60 -5.60 0.24 0.58
C VAL A 60 -6.99 0.74 0.99
N GLU A 61 -7.34 0.53 2.24
CA GLU A 61 -8.56 1.07 2.86
C GLU A 61 -8.21 1.91 4.08
N GLU A 62 -8.84 3.07 4.24
CA GLU A 62 -8.58 3.94 5.39
C GLU A 62 -9.08 3.26 6.68
N VAL A 63 -8.18 3.05 7.64
CA VAL A 63 -8.52 2.52 8.96
C VAL A 63 -9.18 3.64 9.76
N LYS A 64 -10.52 3.70 9.69
CA LYS A 64 -11.29 4.62 10.53
C LYS A 64 -11.20 4.16 11.98
N LYS A 65 -11.00 5.12 12.90
CA LYS A 65 -10.98 4.87 14.36
C LYS A 65 -12.25 4.16 14.89
N ASP A 66 -13.34 4.14 14.14
CA ASP A 66 -14.58 3.42 14.48
C ASP A 66 -14.54 1.89 14.31
N ALA A 67 -13.50 1.32 13.70
CA ALA A 67 -13.40 -0.14 13.55
C ALA A 67 -12.93 -0.87 14.84
N LEU A 68 -12.64 -0.14 15.92
CA LEU A 68 -12.20 -0.68 17.21
C LEU A 68 -13.32 -0.76 18.25
N LYS A 69 -14.56 -1.05 17.82
CA LYS A 69 -15.67 -1.41 18.71
C LYS A 69 -16.41 -2.63 18.16
N LYS A 70 -16.00 -3.81 18.60
CA LYS A 70 -16.89 -4.94 18.85
C LYS A 70 -16.29 -5.83 19.93
#